data_AF-F4Q5Z8-F1
#
_entry.id   AF-F4Q5Z8-F1
#
_cell.length_a   1.000
_cell.length_b   1.000
_cell.length_c   1.000
_cell.angle_alpha   90.00
_cell.angle_beta   90.00
_cell.angle_gamma   90.00
#
_symmetry.space_group_name_H-M   'P 1'
#
loop_
_entity.id
_entity.type
_entity.pdbx_description
1 polymer ?
#
loop_
_entity_poly.entity_id
_entity_poly.type
_entity_poly.pdbx_seq_one_letter_code
_entity_poly.pdbx_strand_id
1 'polypeptide(L)'
;MSSPSSTTSSNPNTISPPHRINIGGIGGVGGDVSSSPISPSLSYASPQSPSQSPLTPLSASVRRAPPSIPDYDPNDPEQVRKKCENQLQQPDSIMTVEIAQVMKDYITNGGSPPDVIRFLSESYRGYAQMCNLLCNWLSVSGVSRDQVNAMFKKHLKDIIIDKFDPKKADTIFLSSPPQWLDEMIADADWRSLIYHLSEVHKNCLMLNFAIQKISDAGYQNEIASLSTASTYFSVFNKVFLDSLTHLIQLDEIELQDAIGEFKKSCCSSQHTYLYAQSFLQNLIHKHPNALNLKRISQDLEDEAYKKSKIARKVSLMINNVSQYPVIYETLTSVLTANSASTGDIIKLYNEYTKPNPPPVSFLRFPSLLELLLNDLFNPSKNIQNAHKSKWIYLISYAASVQQQQQQSDNQQQQPPPVQTQQLDQAQMNETMRAIEKVQAICQANPIGTELQGVYPILKEGISYPIISMGILQWIQYNLMNTNNLSANTLCTPIYLEFLREISMKHPLHRQLVLNTLVNYFELETDLDSLTALEMRKTIIDNLVFLFSLGHVIPVLNSIKSWAKLDQIDPSLVRYFINQVLDIIEQPYSKTFIQTMKALISSVTTVSPASTDHMKDNIQIFLDHCK
;
A
#
# COMPACT_ATOMS: atom_id res chain seq x y z
N MET A 1 -11.70 59.04 24.14
CA MET A 1 -12.61 60.17 23.87
C MET A 1 -13.88 59.61 23.25
N SER A 2 -15.05 60.09 23.69
CA SER A 2 -16.34 60.05 22.98
C SER A 2 -16.96 58.69 22.60
N SER A 3 -17.73 58.11 23.51
CA SER A 3 -18.97 57.34 23.24
C SER A 3 -20.16 58.32 23.03
N PRO A 4 -21.45 57.93 23.00
CA PRO A 4 -22.15 56.73 22.46
C PRO A 4 -23.43 57.09 21.64
N SER A 5 -24.19 56.10 21.14
CA SER A 5 -25.69 56.05 21.02
C SER A 5 -26.16 55.04 19.94
N SER A 6 -27.38 54.47 19.92
CA SER A 6 -28.20 53.82 20.98
C SER A 6 -29.49 53.24 20.36
N THR A 7 -29.90 52.00 20.74
CA THR A 7 -31.30 51.45 20.74
C THR A 7 -32.05 51.32 19.38
N THR A 8 -33.01 50.42 19.12
CA THR A 8 -33.90 49.57 19.97
C THR A 8 -34.47 48.37 19.17
N SER A 9 -34.90 47.29 19.86
CA SER A 9 -35.99 46.28 19.57
C SER A 9 -36.48 46.02 18.12
N SER A 10 -36.82 44.80 17.66
CA SER A 10 -37.58 43.72 18.35
C SER A 10 -37.48 42.34 17.65
N ASN A 11 -37.84 41.27 18.36
CA ASN A 11 -38.15 39.90 17.84
C ASN A 11 -39.69 39.66 18.04
N PRO A 12 -40.38 38.62 17.48
CA PRO A 12 -39.88 37.26 17.20
C PRO A 12 -40.45 36.49 15.97
N ASN A 13 -39.94 35.26 15.77
CA ASN A 13 -40.58 34.06 15.18
C ASN A 13 -41.20 34.08 13.76
N THR A 14 -40.66 33.25 12.85
CA THR A 14 -41.44 32.19 12.15
C THR A 14 -40.53 31.15 11.48
N ILE A 15 -40.97 29.88 11.46
CA ILE A 15 -40.28 28.71 10.88
C ILE A 15 -41.20 28.10 9.81
N SER A 16 -40.71 27.79 8.60
CA SER A 16 -41.37 26.89 7.62
C SER A 16 -40.49 26.55 6.39
N PRO A 17 -40.77 25.48 5.61
CA PRO A 17 -39.75 24.55 5.08
C PRO A 17 -39.62 24.51 3.53
N PRO A 18 -38.72 23.67 2.95
CA PRO A 18 -38.35 23.72 1.53
C PRO A 18 -39.27 22.94 0.56
N HIS A 19 -39.18 23.29 -0.73
CA HIS A 19 -39.97 22.73 -1.83
C HIS A 19 -39.58 21.29 -2.25
N ARG A 20 -40.59 20.50 -2.63
CA ARG A 20 -40.47 19.37 -3.57
C ARG A 20 -40.89 19.82 -4.98
N ILE A 21 -40.30 19.21 -6.02
CA ILE A 21 -40.76 19.29 -7.41
C ILE A 21 -41.25 17.90 -7.85
N ASN A 22 -42.19 17.88 -8.78
CA ASN A 22 -43.09 16.78 -9.13
C ASN A 22 -43.00 16.48 -10.64
N ILE A 23 -43.09 15.20 -11.05
CA ILE A 23 -43.27 14.77 -12.45
C ILE A 23 -44.18 13.54 -12.49
N GLY A 24 -45.31 13.64 -13.20
CA GLY A 24 -46.03 12.52 -13.84
C GLY A 24 -45.92 12.64 -15.37
N GLY A 25 -46.44 11.76 -16.22
CA GLY A 25 -47.28 10.56 -16.08
C GLY A 25 -47.72 10.06 -17.48
N ILE A 26 -48.77 9.23 -17.59
CA ILE A 26 -49.33 8.57 -18.82
C ILE A 26 -48.52 7.32 -19.27
N GLY A 27 -49.05 6.14 -19.67
CA GLY A 27 -50.42 5.56 -19.77
C GLY A 27 -50.57 4.61 -21.00
N GLY A 28 -51.32 3.49 -21.05
CA GLY A 28 -52.08 2.74 -20.04
C GLY A 28 -53.27 1.89 -20.60
N VAL A 29 -53.08 0.62 -21.05
CA VAL A 29 -54.13 -0.34 -21.53
C VAL A 29 -53.77 -1.80 -21.16
N GLY A 30 -54.73 -2.73 -20.99
CA GLY A 30 -54.46 -4.13 -20.56
C GLY A 30 -55.52 -5.20 -20.97
N GLY A 31 -55.52 -6.36 -20.27
CA GLY A 31 -56.40 -7.55 -20.46
C GLY A 31 -55.89 -8.58 -21.50
N ASP A 32 -56.16 -9.90 -21.42
CA ASP A 32 -56.79 -10.74 -20.37
C ASP A 32 -56.59 -12.28 -20.62
N VAL A 33 -56.78 -13.13 -19.60
CA VAL A 33 -57.20 -14.58 -19.63
C VAL A 33 -56.32 -15.72 -20.27
N SER A 34 -56.01 -16.77 -19.45
CA SER A 34 -56.23 -18.26 -19.65
C SER A 34 -55.12 -19.30 -19.32
N SER A 35 -55.47 -20.20 -18.37
CA SER A 35 -55.26 -21.68 -18.26
C SER A 35 -53.89 -22.39 -18.44
N SER A 36 -53.54 -23.20 -17.43
CA SER A 36 -52.61 -24.35 -17.44
C SER A 36 -53.17 -25.59 -18.18
N PRO A 37 -52.35 -26.63 -18.47
CA PRO A 37 -52.54 -27.92 -17.74
C PRO A 37 -51.30 -28.85 -17.53
N ILE A 38 -51.30 -29.53 -16.37
CA ILE A 38 -51.06 -30.98 -16.11
C ILE A 38 -49.73 -31.68 -16.56
N SER A 39 -48.92 -32.09 -15.55
CA SER A 39 -48.32 -33.44 -15.20
C SER A 39 -47.85 -34.46 -16.29
N PRO A 40 -46.95 -35.46 -16.01
CA PRO A 40 -46.63 -36.07 -14.69
C PRO A 40 -45.14 -36.48 -14.42
N SER A 41 -44.97 -37.20 -13.31
CA SER A 41 -43.75 -37.69 -12.64
C SER A 41 -43.04 -38.91 -13.25
N LEU A 42 -41.73 -39.08 -12.95
CA LEU A 42 -41.09 -40.40 -12.73
C LEU A 42 -39.87 -40.30 -11.78
N SER A 43 -39.55 -41.40 -11.09
CA SER A 43 -38.67 -41.46 -9.89
C SER A 43 -37.70 -42.64 -9.91
N TYR A 44 -36.49 -42.51 -9.36
CA TYR A 44 -35.62 -43.56 -8.73
C TYR A 44 -34.37 -42.81 -8.17
N ALA A 45 -34.05 -42.68 -6.87
CA ALA A 45 -33.97 -43.56 -5.69
C ALA A 45 -32.59 -44.23 -5.46
N SER A 46 -31.90 -43.86 -4.37
CA SER A 46 -30.85 -44.60 -3.60
C SER A 46 -30.25 -43.68 -2.49
N PRO A 47 -29.58 -44.16 -1.42
CA PRO A 47 -30.24 -44.71 -0.23
C PRO A 47 -29.82 -44.04 1.11
N GLN A 48 -30.40 -44.51 2.23
CA GLN A 48 -30.36 -43.91 3.57
C GLN A 48 -29.12 -44.26 4.44
N SER A 49 -28.87 -43.43 5.46
CA SER A 49 -28.22 -43.75 6.76
C SER A 49 -28.67 -42.70 7.81
N PRO A 50 -28.66 -42.97 9.14
CA PRO A 50 -29.95 -43.02 9.84
C PRO A 50 -30.20 -42.01 10.99
N SER A 51 -31.50 -41.86 11.28
CA SER A 51 -32.13 -41.60 12.60
C SER A 51 -31.66 -40.44 13.49
N GLN A 52 -32.45 -39.35 13.49
CA GLN A 52 -32.81 -38.65 14.73
C GLN A 52 -34.34 -38.44 14.78
N SER A 53 -34.93 -38.63 15.96
CA SER A 53 -36.37 -38.59 16.20
C SER A 53 -36.90 -37.15 16.29
N PRO A 54 -38.07 -36.80 15.70
CA PRO A 54 -38.64 -35.47 15.81
C PRO A 54 -39.40 -35.27 17.13
N LEU A 55 -39.12 -34.15 17.82
CA LEU A 55 -39.95 -33.66 18.92
C LEU A 55 -41.18 -32.92 18.38
N THR A 56 -42.33 -33.13 19.02
CA THR A 56 -43.61 -32.51 18.67
C THR A 56 -43.67 -31.02 19.04
N PRO A 57 -44.43 -30.20 18.29
CA PRO A 57 -44.55 -28.77 18.56
C PRO A 57 -45.57 -28.48 19.67
N LEU A 58 -45.14 -27.80 20.74
CA LEU A 58 -46.03 -27.28 21.77
C LEU A 58 -46.35 -25.80 21.53
N SER A 59 -47.63 -25.56 21.23
CA SER A 59 -48.44 -24.37 21.52
C SER A 59 -47.73 -23.02 21.74
N ALA A 60 -48.04 -22.05 20.88
CA ALA A 60 -47.74 -20.63 21.11
C ALA A 60 -48.29 -20.15 22.46
N SER A 61 -47.39 -19.73 23.36
CA SER A 61 -47.75 -19.08 24.62
C SER A 61 -47.59 -17.57 24.49
N VAL A 62 -48.59 -16.84 24.96
CA VAL A 62 -48.69 -15.38 24.88
C VAL A 62 -47.52 -14.72 25.60
N ARG A 63 -46.82 -13.78 24.94
CA ARG A 63 -45.81 -12.93 25.58
C ARG A 63 -46.46 -12.10 26.70
N ARG A 64 -46.26 -12.49 27.95
CA ARG A 64 -46.39 -11.57 29.08
C ARG A 64 -45.18 -10.63 29.09
N ALA A 65 -45.42 -9.35 29.36
CA ALA A 65 -44.35 -8.39 29.61
C ALA A 65 -43.52 -8.81 30.83
N PRO A 66 -42.22 -8.42 30.91
CA PRO A 66 -41.44 -8.64 32.12
C PRO A 66 -42.08 -7.91 33.31
N PRO A 67 -41.93 -8.42 34.55
CA PRO A 67 -42.36 -7.69 35.74
C PRO A 67 -41.65 -6.33 35.79
N SER A 68 -42.39 -5.29 36.16
CA SER A 68 -41.82 -3.98 36.48
C SER A 68 -40.79 -4.12 37.60
N ILE A 69 -39.56 -3.69 37.32
CA ILE A 69 -38.49 -3.53 38.31
C ILE A 69 -38.99 -2.52 39.35
N PRO A 70 -38.91 -2.79 40.67
CA PRO A 70 -39.21 -1.77 41.68
C PRO A 70 -38.25 -0.58 41.53
N ASP A 71 -38.74 0.64 41.73
CA ASP A 71 -37.92 1.85 41.65
C ASP A 71 -36.69 1.74 42.57
N TYR A 72 -35.50 1.64 41.95
CA TYR A 72 -34.22 1.62 42.65
C TYR A 72 -33.92 3.04 43.13
N ASP A 73 -34.25 3.34 44.38
CA ASP A 73 -33.77 4.56 45.03
C ASP A 73 -32.40 4.27 45.67
N PRO A 74 -31.30 4.86 45.16
CA PRO A 74 -29.96 4.65 45.71
C PRO A 74 -29.79 5.17 47.15
N ASN A 75 -30.78 5.86 47.72
CA ASN A 75 -30.77 6.37 49.09
C ASN A 75 -31.61 5.54 50.08
N ASP A 76 -32.30 4.47 49.65
CA ASP A 76 -33.05 3.59 50.56
C ASP A 76 -32.11 2.60 51.28
N PRO A 77 -31.92 2.71 52.62
CA PRO A 77 -31.02 1.84 53.36
C PRO A 77 -31.39 0.36 53.28
N GLU A 78 -32.69 0.03 53.16
CA GLU A 78 -33.14 -1.37 53.09
C GLU A 78 -32.79 -2.01 51.74
N GLN A 79 -32.84 -1.25 50.65
CA GLN A 79 -32.45 -1.73 49.32
C GLN A 79 -30.93 -1.89 49.21
N VAL A 80 -30.17 -0.93 49.74
CA VAL A 80 -28.70 -1.04 49.82
C VAL A 80 -28.30 -2.26 50.66
N ARG A 81 -28.93 -2.47 51.83
CA ARG A 81 -28.69 -3.65 52.68
C ARG A 81 -28.95 -4.96 51.95
N LYS A 82 -30.09 -5.11 51.26
CA LYS A 82 -30.43 -6.32 50.48
C LYS A 82 -29.48 -6.54 49.30
N LYS A 83 -29.02 -5.47 48.64
CA LYS A 83 -28.05 -5.55 47.54
C LYS A 83 -26.69 -6.04 48.04
N CYS A 84 -26.19 -5.49 49.15
CA CYS A 84 -24.94 -5.93 49.76
C CYS A 84 -25.05 -7.36 50.30
N GLU A 85 -26.19 -7.75 50.90
CA GLU A 85 -26.46 -9.13 51.33
C GLU A 85 -26.35 -10.13 50.16
N ASN A 86 -27.04 -9.86 49.04
CA ASN A 86 -26.95 -10.67 47.83
C ASN A 86 -25.53 -10.73 47.24
N GLN A 87 -24.70 -9.69 47.45
CA GLN A 87 -23.29 -9.68 47.04
C GLN A 87 -22.39 -10.47 48.00
N LEU A 88 -22.60 -10.41 49.32
CA LEU A 88 -21.84 -11.17 50.32
C LEU A 88 -22.09 -12.69 50.22
N GLN A 89 -23.29 -13.08 49.78
CA GLN A 89 -23.70 -14.48 49.61
C GLN A 89 -23.27 -15.10 48.26
N GLN A 90 -22.68 -14.37 47.32
CA GLN A 90 -22.14 -14.97 46.09
C GLN A 90 -20.98 -15.92 46.39
N PRO A 91 -20.79 -17.00 45.60
CA PRO A 91 -19.70 -17.93 45.83
C PRO A 91 -18.34 -17.23 45.75
N ASP A 92 -17.48 -17.47 46.74
CA ASP A 92 -16.15 -16.86 46.88
C ASP A 92 -16.12 -15.32 46.93
N SER A 93 -17.20 -14.65 47.37
CA SER A 93 -17.24 -13.19 47.53
C SER A 93 -16.08 -12.60 48.34
N ILE A 94 -15.57 -13.35 49.33
CA ILE A 94 -14.40 -12.97 50.14
C ILE A 94 -13.12 -12.72 49.31
N MET A 95 -13.03 -13.26 48.09
CA MET A 95 -11.90 -13.10 47.17
C MET A 95 -12.07 -11.90 46.22
N THR A 96 -13.16 -11.15 46.29
CA THR A 96 -13.42 -9.99 45.42
C THR A 96 -12.82 -8.70 45.96
N VAL A 97 -12.29 -7.85 45.08
CA VAL A 97 -11.57 -6.61 45.46
C VAL A 97 -12.47 -5.61 46.20
N GLU A 98 -13.75 -5.57 45.85
CA GLU A 98 -14.72 -4.61 46.40
C GLU A 98 -15.30 -5.04 47.77
N ILE A 99 -14.97 -6.25 48.27
CA ILE A 99 -15.65 -6.84 49.42
C ILE A 99 -15.53 -6.01 50.70
N ALA A 100 -14.40 -5.32 50.90
CA ALA A 100 -14.21 -4.43 52.04
C ALA A 100 -15.19 -3.24 52.05
N GLN A 101 -15.52 -2.72 50.86
CA GLN A 101 -16.49 -1.64 50.70
C GLN A 101 -17.92 -2.16 50.86
N VAL A 102 -18.26 -3.31 50.26
CA VAL A 102 -19.57 -3.97 50.41
C VAL A 102 -19.87 -4.31 51.89
N MET A 103 -18.88 -4.82 52.64
CA MET A 103 -19.01 -5.05 54.09
C MET A 103 -19.27 -3.76 54.86
N LYS A 104 -18.53 -2.69 54.55
CA LYS A 104 -18.68 -1.38 55.18
C LYS A 104 -20.06 -0.78 54.91
N ASP A 105 -20.55 -0.89 53.68
CA ASP A 105 -21.85 -0.36 53.27
C ASP A 105 -23.00 -1.17 53.88
N TYR A 106 -22.89 -2.50 53.97
CA TYR A 106 -23.86 -3.35 54.68
C TYR A 106 -23.99 -2.97 56.16
N ILE A 107 -22.86 -2.84 56.88
CA ILE A 107 -22.85 -2.50 58.31
C ILE A 107 -23.36 -1.06 58.52
N THR A 108 -22.97 -0.13 57.66
CA THR A 108 -23.40 1.29 57.75
C THR A 108 -24.92 1.45 57.53
N ASN A 109 -25.54 0.58 56.73
CA ASN A 109 -26.98 0.55 56.47
C ASN A 109 -27.75 -0.42 57.41
N GLY A 110 -27.22 -0.66 58.62
CA GLY A 110 -27.91 -1.41 59.68
C GLY A 110 -27.89 -2.92 59.51
N GLY A 111 -26.95 -3.47 58.74
CA GLY A 111 -26.66 -4.89 58.68
C GLY A 111 -25.84 -5.38 59.87
N SER A 112 -26.07 -6.62 60.30
CA SER A 112 -25.43 -7.20 61.49
C SER A 112 -24.01 -7.73 61.17
N PRO A 113 -22.94 -7.33 61.89
CA PRO A 113 -21.60 -7.87 61.63
C PRO A 113 -21.45 -9.41 61.73
N PRO A 114 -22.14 -10.13 62.64
CA PRO A 114 -22.16 -11.59 62.64
C PRO A 114 -22.73 -12.20 61.35
N ASP A 115 -23.72 -11.55 60.72
CA ASP A 115 -24.30 -12.03 59.46
C ASP A 115 -23.31 -11.91 58.29
N VAL A 116 -22.47 -10.86 58.27
CA VAL A 116 -21.38 -10.75 57.30
C VAL A 116 -20.41 -11.93 57.40
N ILE A 117 -19.99 -12.28 58.62
CA ILE A 117 -19.09 -13.43 58.86
C ILE A 117 -19.76 -14.72 58.40
N ARG A 118 -21.05 -14.91 58.76
CA ARG A 118 -21.83 -16.07 58.34
C ARG A 118 -21.91 -16.17 56.82
N PHE A 119 -22.38 -15.13 56.13
CA PHE A 119 -22.53 -15.12 54.67
C PHE A 119 -21.23 -15.40 53.94
N LEU A 120 -20.11 -14.77 54.33
CA LEU A 120 -18.80 -15.00 53.69
C LEU A 120 -18.24 -16.40 53.97
N SER A 121 -18.48 -16.95 55.17
CA SER A 121 -18.02 -18.30 55.50
C SER A 121 -18.86 -19.40 54.83
N GLU A 122 -20.17 -19.20 54.72
CA GLU A 122 -21.11 -20.12 54.05
C GLU A 122 -21.01 -20.04 52.52
N SER A 123 -20.59 -18.90 51.95
CA SER A 123 -20.42 -18.69 50.50
C SER A 123 -19.04 -19.07 49.97
N TYR A 124 -18.03 -19.24 50.83
CA TYR A 124 -16.71 -19.68 50.40
C TYR A 124 -16.74 -21.12 49.85
N ARG A 125 -16.19 -21.31 48.64
CA ARG A 125 -16.06 -22.59 47.91
C ARG A 125 -14.61 -22.89 47.55
N GLY A 126 -13.75 -21.89 47.48
CA GLY A 126 -12.32 -22.04 47.22
C GLY A 126 -11.98 -22.36 45.76
N TYR A 127 -12.77 -21.86 44.79
CA TYR A 127 -12.57 -22.14 43.38
C TYR A 127 -11.20 -21.68 42.88
N ALA A 128 -10.67 -20.55 43.39
CA ALA A 128 -9.32 -20.10 43.05
C ALA A 128 -8.24 -21.12 43.47
N GLN A 129 -8.38 -21.74 44.64
CA GLN A 129 -7.49 -22.76 45.17
C GLN A 129 -7.64 -24.08 44.38
N MET A 130 -8.87 -24.44 43.97
CA MET A 130 -9.12 -25.59 43.09
C MET A 130 -8.47 -25.38 41.70
N CYS A 131 -8.55 -24.18 41.13
CA CYS A 131 -7.86 -23.84 39.88
C CYS A 131 -6.32 -23.94 40.03
N ASN A 132 -5.75 -23.43 41.12
CA ASN A 132 -4.32 -23.58 41.39
C ASN A 132 -3.89 -25.06 41.52
N LEU A 133 -4.71 -25.90 42.14
CA LEU A 133 -4.48 -27.34 42.24
C LEU A 133 -4.54 -28.00 40.84
N LEU A 134 -5.50 -27.62 40.01
CA LEU A 134 -5.61 -28.10 38.63
C LEU A 134 -4.41 -27.69 37.76
N CYS A 135 -3.91 -26.45 37.89
CA CYS A 135 -2.68 -25.99 37.23
C CYS A 135 -1.44 -26.81 37.66
N ASN A 136 -1.36 -27.19 38.93
CA ASN A 136 -0.32 -28.09 39.43
C ASN A 136 -0.46 -29.51 38.87
N TRP A 137 -1.68 -30.05 38.78
CA TRP A 137 -1.93 -31.36 38.18
C TRP A 137 -1.61 -31.39 36.68
N LEU A 138 -1.93 -30.32 35.93
CA LEU A 138 -1.50 -30.16 34.54
C LEU A 138 0.03 -30.18 34.40
N SER A 139 0.73 -29.52 35.34
CA SER A 139 2.21 -29.56 35.40
C SER A 139 2.74 -30.98 35.64
N VAL A 140 2.06 -31.78 36.48
CA VAL A 140 2.42 -33.20 36.75
C VAL A 140 2.10 -34.10 35.56
N SER A 141 1.06 -33.81 34.77
CA SER A 141 0.69 -34.58 33.57
C SER A 141 1.58 -34.28 32.35
N GLY A 142 2.66 -33.51 32.50
CA GLY A 142 3.63 -33.22 31.44
C GLY A 142 3.35 -31.95 30.62
N VAL A 143 2.33 -31.15 30.97
CA VAL A 143 2.11 -29.84 30.35
C VAL A 143 3.10 -28.85 30.98
N SER A 144 3.82 -28.08 30.17
CA SER A 144 4.79 -27.12 30.73
C SER A 144 4.07 -25.97 31.46
N ARG A 145 4.69 -25.42 32.51
CA ARG A 145 4.15 -24.25 33.21
C ARG A 145 3.91 -23.07 32.27
N ASP A 146 4.74 -22.93 31.25
CA ASP A 146 4.59 -21.88 30.23
C ASP A 146 3.34 -22.08 29.37
N GLN A 147 2.99 -23.32 29.03
CA GLN A 147 1.73 -23.64 28.32
C GLN A 147 0.50 -23.38 29.20
N VAL A 148 0.56 -23.70 30.50
CA VAL A 148 -0.52 -23.37 31.45
C VAL A 148 -0.67 -21.85 31.59
N ASN A 149 0.44 -21.13 31.75
CA ASN A 149 0.45 -19.67 31.80
C ASN A 149 -0.08 -19.03 30.50
N ALA A 150 0.30 -19.55 29.33
CA ALA A 150 -0.22 -19.08 28.04
C ALA A 150 -1.73 -19.32 27.89
N MET A 151 -2.23 -20.48 28.35
CA MET A 151 -3.67 -20.77 28.38
C MET A 151 -4.43 -19.80 29.28
N PHE A 152 -3.90 -19.51 30.47
CA PHE A 152 -4.48 -18.54 31.40
C PHE A 152 -4.44 -17.10 30.86
N LYS A 153 -3.28 -16.66 30.34
CA LYS A 153 -3.14 -15.35 29.65
C LYS A 153 -4.14 -15.22 28.52
N LYS A 154 -4.31 -16.26 27.68
CA LYS A 154 -5.29 -16.24 26.59
C LYS A 154 -6.72 -16.07 27.11
N HIS A 155 -7.13 -16.85 28.09
CA HIS A 155 -8.48 -16.73 28.65
C HIS A 155 -8.73 -15.35 29.29
N LEU A 156 -7.73 -14.77 29.97
CA LEU A 156 -7.81 -13.40 30.47
C LEU A 156 -7.92 -12.37 29.33
N LYS A 157 -7.16 -12.51 28.24
CA LYS A 157 -7.30 -11.64 27.04
C LYS A 157 -8.73 -11.71 26.50
N ASP A 158 -9.28 -12.92 26.34
CA ASP A 158 -10.65 -13.13 25.85
C ASP A 158 -11.70 -12.45 26.77
N ILE A 159 -11.56 -12.60 28.11
CA ILE A 159 -12.44 -11.94 29.09
C ILE A 159 -12.32 -10.42 29.03
N ILE A 160 -11.11 -9.88 28.89
CA ILE A 160 -10.90 -8.44 28.81
C ILE A 160 -11.56 -7.91 27.53
N ILE A 161 -11.38 -8.57 26.38
CA ILE A 161 -12.00 -8.17 25.11
C ILE A 161 -13.53 -8.15 25.20
N ASP A 162 -14.14 -9.17 25.81
CA ASP A 162 -15.61 -9.28 25.99
C ASP A 162 -16.18 -8.20 26.93
N LYS A 163 -15.43 -7.81 27.97
CA LYS A 163 -15.92 -6.94 29.06
C LYS A 163 -15.35 -5.51 29.06
N PHE A 164 -14.51 -5.15 28.09
CA PHE A 164 -13.89 -3.83 28.04
C PHE A 164 -14.93 -2.71 27.82
N ASP A 165 -14.97 -1.74 28.73
CA ASP A 165 -15.79 -0.54 28.61
C ASP A 165 -14.88 0.70 28.54
N PRO A 166 -14.77 1.36 27.37
CA PRO A 166 -13.87 2.50 27.21
C PRO A 166 -14.22 3.68 28.12
N LYS A 167 -15.49 3.85 28.50
CA LYS A 167 -15.89 4.96 29.38
C LYS A 167 -15.40 4.74 30.81
N LYS A 168 -15.44 3.49 31.29
CA LYS A 168 -14.92 3.12 32.62
C LYS A 168 -13.40 3.19 32.64
N ALA A 169 -12.73 2.72 31.59
CA ALA A 169 -11.28 2.84 31.44
C ALA A 169 -10.81 4.30 31.51
N ASP A 170 -11.48 5.20 30.78
CA ASP A 170 -11.16 6.64 30.80
C ASP A 170 -11.46 7.29 32.17
N THR A 171 -12.45 6.80 32.91
CA THR A 171 -12.75 7.28 34.28
C THR A 171 -11.61 6.97 35.26
N ILE A 172 -10.98 5.79 35.14
CA ILE A 172 -9.80 5.42 35.92
C ILE A 172 -8.63 6.37 35.58
N PHE A 173 -8.44 6.64 34.28
CA PHE A 173 -7.35 7.47 33.77
C PHE A 173 -7.44 8.95 34.17
N LEU A 174 -8.65 9.51 34.28
CA LEU A 174 -8.88 10.91 34.70
C LEU A 174 -8.38 11.22 36.12
N SER A 175 -8.19 10.21 36.98
CA SER A 175 -7.72 10.40 38.36
C SER A 175 -6.20 10.47 38.44
N SER A 176 -5.52 9.52 37.81
CA SER A 176 -4.06 9.45 37.66
C SER A 176 -3.69 8.30 36.70
N PRO A 177 -2.55 8.37 36.00
CA PRO A 177 -2.09 7.25 35.18
C PRO A 177 -1.80 6.03 36.09
N PRO A 178 -2.40 4.86 35.81
CA PRO A 178 -2.26 3.70 36.69
C PRO A 178 -0.85 3.08 36.62
N GLN A 179 -0.25 2.82 37.79
CA GLN A 179 1.10 2.23 37.89
C GLN A 179 1.19 0.82 37.28
N TRP A 180 0.12 0.02 37.34
CA TRP A 180 0.06 -1.31 36.73
C TRP A 180 0.23 -1.28 35.20
N LEU A 181 0.02 -0.13 34.55
CA LEU A 181 0.16 0.00 33.11
C LEU A 181 1.63 -0.14 32.68
N ASP A 182 2.57 0.39 33.47
CA ASP A 182 4.00 0.26 33.16
C ASP A 182 4.47 -1.21 33.29
N GLU A 183 3.90 -1.98 34.22
CA GLU A 183 4.13 -3.44 34.32
C GLU A 183 3.51 -4.21 33.15
N MET A 184 2.28 -3.88 32.73
CA MET A 184 1.65 -4.47 31.55
C MET A 184 2.43 -4.16 30.26
N ILE A 185 3.02 -2.97 30.13
CA ILE A 185 3.79 -2.56 28.95
C ILE A 185 5.10 -3.35 28.82
N ALA A 186 5.67 -3.87 29.92
CA ALA A 186 6.89 -4.68 29.86
C ALA A 186 6.70 -6.02 29.10
N ASP A 187 5.50 -6.62 29.17
CA ASP A 187 5.19 -7.92 28.55
C ASP A 187 4.59 -7.74 27.14
N ALA A 188 5.19 -8.41 26.15
CA ALA A 188 4.74 -8.38 24.75
C ALA A 188 3.30 -8.92 24.58
N ASP A 189 2.88 -9.88 25.42
CA ASP A 189 1.52 -10.42 25.38
C ASP A 189 0.46 -9.35 25.67
N TRP A 190 0.74 -8.47 26.65
CA TRP A 190 -0.18 -7.42 27.07
C TRP A 190 -0.11 -6.21 26.15
N ARG A 191 1.07 -5.87 25.60
CA ARG A 191 1.18 -4.91 24.50
C ARG A 191 0.29 -5.30 23.32
N SER A 192 0.33 -6.57 22.90
CA SER A 192 -0.54 -7.11 21.84
C SER A 192 -2.04 -6.97 22.15
N LEU A 193 -2.47 -7.13 23.41
CA LEU A 193 -3.84 -6.88 23.82
C LEU A 193 -4.21 -5.39 23.72
N ILE A 194 -3.34 -4.49 24.18
CA ILE A 194 -3.54 -3.03 24.10
C ILE A 194 -3.66 -2.59 22.63
N TYR A 195 -2.83 -3.14 21.74
CA TYR A 195 -2.91 -2.92 20.30
C TYR A 195 -4.29 -3.31 19.76
N HIS A 196 -4.75 -4.53 20.03
CA HIS A 196 -6.05 -5.01 19.57
C HIS A 196 -7.22 -4.15 20.10
N LEU A 197 -7.23 -3.84 21.40
CA LEU A 197 -8.23 -2.95 22.00
C LEU A 197 -8.21 -1.54 21.38
N SER A 198 -7.03 -1.02 21.01
CA SER A 198 -6.91 0.30 20.37
C SER A 198 -7.52 0.33 18.96
N GLU A 199 -7.46 -0.79 18.21
CA GLU A 199 -8.08 -0.88 16.88
C GLU A 199 -9.61 -0.90 16.96
N VAL A 200 -10.17 -1.54 17.99
CA VAL A 200 -11.62 -1.60 18.25
C VAL A 200 -12.16 -0.30 18.88
N HIS A 201 -11.41 0.31 19.80
CA HIS A 201 -11.87 1.44 20.63
C HIS A 201 -11.01 2.71 20.45
N LYS A 202 -10.87 3.17 19.21
CA LYS A 202 -10.04 4.31 18.75
C LYS A 202 -10.21 5.65 19.51
N ASN A 203 -11.28 5.83 20.27
CA ASN A 203 -11.60 7.06 20.99
C ASN A 203 -11.33 6.99 22.51
N CYS A 204 -10.79 5.89 23.03
CA CYS A 204 -10.51 5.70 24.46
C CYS A 204 -9.20 6.39 24.89
N LEU A 205 -9.29 7.37 25.79
CA LEU A 205 -8.14 8.13 26.30
C LEU A 205 -7.10 7.25 27.00
N MET A 206 -7.52 6.24 27.77
CA MET A 206 -6.61 5.31 28.45
C MET A 206 -5.76 4.52 27.45
N LEU A 207 -6.38 4.01 26.38
CA LEU A 207 -5.67 3.28 25.32
C LEU A 207 -4.75 4.21 24.52
N ASN A 208 -5.19 5.43 24.24
CA ASN A 208 -4.36 6.46 23.59
C ASN A 208 -3.08 6.73 24.38
N PHE A 209 -3.20 6.90 25.71
CA PHE A 209 -2.05 7.08 26.60
C PHE A 209 -1.16 5.83 26.67
N ALA A 210 -1.75 4.63 26.72
CA ALA A 210 -1.00 3.37 26.73
C ALA A 210 -0.14 3.21 25.45
N ILE A 211 -0.70 3.48 24.26
CA ILE A 211 0.05 3.44 23.00
C ILE A 211 1.21 4.46 23.01
N GLN A 212 0.99 5.65 23.55
CA GLN A 212 2.07 6.64 23.71
C GLN A 212 3.16 6.14 24.68
N LYS A 213 2.80 5.62 25.86
CA LYS A 213 3.75 5.03 26.82
C LYS A 213 4.54 3.86 26.24
N ILE A 214 3.92 2.99 25.45
CA ILE A 214 4.60 1.88 24.74
C ILE A 214 5.64 2.43 23.75
N SER A 215 5.28 3.50 23.03
CA SER A 215 6.20 4.20 22.13
C SER A 215 7.38 4.82 22.89
N ASP A 216 7.12 5.53 23.99
CA ASP A 216 8.14 6.15 24.85
C ASP A 216 9.07 5.10 25.49
N ALA A 217 8.56 3.92 25.83
CA ALA A 217 9.32 2.77 26.33
C ALA A 217 10.20 2.07 25.27
N GLY A 218 10.11 2.47 23.99
CA GLY A 218 11.00 2.00 22.92
C GLY A 218 10.40 0.95 21.96
N TYR A 219 9.18 0.46 22.21
CA TYR A 219 8.56 -0.60 21.39
C TYR A 219 7.90 -0.08 20.09
N GLN A 220 8.46 0.96 19.47
CA GLN A 220 7.87 1.66 18.32
C GLN A 220 7.69 0.76 17.09
N ASN A 221 8.61 -0.17 16.85
CA ASN A 221 8.57 -1.09 15.70
C ASN A 221 7.37 -2.04 15.76
N GLU A 222 6.89 -2.39 16.96
CA GLU A 222 5.68 -3.19 17.12
C GLU A 222 4.42 -2.40 16.72
N ILE A 223 4.37 -1.11 17.09
CA ILE A 223 3.26 -0.22 16.76
C ILE A 223 3.26 0.15 15.27
N ALA A 224 4.44 0.31 14.65
CA ALA A 224 4.61 0.73 13.26
C ALA A 224 3.82 -0.10 12.23
N SER A 225 3.61 -1.39 12.51
CA SER A 225 2.85 -2.31 11.65
C SER A 225 1.32 -2.20 11.80
N LEU A 226 0.82 -1.51 12.82
CA LEU A 226 -0.60 -1.41 13.15
C LEU A 226 -1.29 -0.27 12.39
N SER A 227 -2.55 -0.50 12.02
CA SER A 227 -3.38 0.52 11.39
C SER A 227 -3.58 1.76 12.29
N THR A 228 -3.57 1.57 13.61
CA THR A 228 -3.68 2.61 14.64
C THR A 228 -2.42 3.46 14.83
N ALA A 229 -1.26 3.11 14.27
CA ALA A 229 -0.13 4.05 14.26
C ALA A 229 -0.53 5.38 13.60
N SER A 230 -1.33 5.32 12.52
CA SER A 230 -1.84 6.46 11.77
C SER A 230 -2.81 7.38 12.52
N THR A 231 -3.38 6.94 13.66
CA THR A 231 -4.26 7.77 14.49
C THR A 231 -3.50 8.62 15.50
N TYR A 232 -2.25 8.27 15.84
CA TYR A 232 -1.43 8.98 16.81
C TYR A 232 -0.29 9.74 16.13
N PHE A 233 -0.43 11.05 15.99
CA PHE A 233 0.53 11.88 15.27
C PHE A 233 1.98 11.75 15.79
N SER A 234 2.18 11.69 17.11
CA SER A 234 3.52 11.55 17.71
C SER A 234 4.20 10.23 17.34
N VAL A 235 3.45 9.12 17.40
CA VAL A 235 3.94 7.77 17.05
C VAL A 235 4.18 7.69 15.55
N PHE A 236 3.20 8.10 14.72
CA PHE A 236 3.34 8.14 13.27
C PHE A 236 4.54 8.96 12.83
N ASN A 237 4.70 10.18 13.35
CA ASN A 237 5.83 11.05 13.00
C ASN A 237 7.17 10.41 13.34
N LYS A 238 7.31 9.75 14.50
CA LYS A 238 8.55 9.10 14.89
C LYS A 238 8.89 7.93 13.95
N VAL A 239 7.94 7.01 13.77
CA VAL A 239 8.07 5.87 12.83
C VAL A 239 8.37 6.35 11.40
N PHE A 240 7.71 7.42 10.95
CA PHE A 240 7.95 8.04 9.65
C PHE A 240 9.37 8.60 9.53
N LEU A 241 9.87 9.33 10.53
CA LEU A 241 11.21 9.91 10.52
C LEU A 241 12.31 8.84 10.57
N ASP A 242 12.15 7.81 11.41
CA ASP A 242 13.11 6.71 11.52
C ASP A 242 13.16 5.91 10.21
N SER A 243 12.00 5.58 9.64
CA SER A 243 11.89 4.91 8.33
C SER A 243 12.49 5.77 7.21
N LEU A 244 12.18 7.07 7.15
CA LEU A 244 12.70 7.97 6.13
C LEU A 244 14.22 8.12 6.24
N THR A 245 14.76 8.21 7.46
CA THR A 245 16.20 8.28 7.71
C THR A 245 16.92 7.02 7.22
N HIS A 246 16.31 5.85 7.42
CA HIS A 246 16.82 4.60 6.88
C HIS A 246 16.76 4.57 5.35
N LEU A 247 15.60 4.84 4.74
CA LEU A 247 15.39 4.78 3.28
C LEU A 247 16.31 5.72 2.48
N ILE A 248 16.71 6.87 3.03
CA ILE A 248 17.63 7.81 2.37
C ILE A 248 19.05 7.22 2.24
N GLN A 249 19.44 6.31 3.13
CA GLN A 249 20.77 5.69 3.16
C GLN A 249 20.89 4.44 2.28
N LEU A 250 19.76 3.85 1.88
CA LEU A 250 19.72 2.64 1.06
C LEU A 250 20.17 2.91 -0.37
N ASP A 251 20.70 1.88 -1.02
CA ASP A 251 20.90 1.90 -2.47
C ASP A 251 19.59 1.72 -3.24
N GLU A 252 19.65 1.85 -4.58
CA GLU A 252 18.49 1.73 -5.47
C GLU A 252 17.73 0.40 -5.35
N ILE A 253 18.42 -0.69 -5.04
CA ILE A 253 17.88 -2.04 -5.02
C ILE A 253 17.26 -2.30 -3.64
N GLU A 254 17.99 -1.99 -2.57
CA GLU A 254 17.51 -2.07 -1.20
C GLU A 254 16.30 -1.15 -0.97
N LEU A 255 16.30 0.04 -1.59
CA LEU A 255 15.17 0.97 -1.55
C LEU A 255 13.89 0.35 -2.15
N GLN A 256 13.97 -0.34 -3.28
CA GLN A 256 12.79 -0.96 -3.91
C GLN A 256 12.16 -2.03 -3.02
N ASP A 257 12.97 -2.84 -2.34
CA ASP A 257 12.49 -3.86 -1.40
C ASP A 257 11.93 -3.24 -0.10
N ALA A 258 12.60 -2.23 0.47
CA ALA A 258 12.22 -1.64 1.77
C ALA A 258 11.07 -0.61 1.71
N ILE A 259 10.91 0.13 0.62
CA ILE A 259 9.94 1.24 0.52
C ILE A 259 8.47 0.78 0.60
N GLY A 260 8.19 -0.52 0.44
CA GLY A 260 6.85 -1.08 0.45
C GLY A 260 6.06 -0.81 1.74
N GLU A 261 6.67 -0.98 2.91
CA GLU A 261 6.00 -0.75 4.20
C GLU A 261 5.81 0.75 4.49
N PHE A 262 6.81 1.56 4.18
CA PHE A 262 6.75 3.02 4.29
C PHE A 262 5.59 3.61 3.49
N LYS A 263 5.40 3.17 2.24
CA LYS A 263 4.26 3.60 1.41
C LYS A 263 2.92 3.14 1.98
N LYS A 264 2.83 1.91 2.51
CA LYS A 264 1.61 1.42 3.16
C LYS A 264 1.22 2.27 4.37
N SER A 265 2.20 2.59 5.23
CA SER A 265 2.02 3.41 6.44
C SER A 265 1.64 4.86 6.09
N CYS A 266 2.40 5.52 5.21
CA CYS A 266 2.12 6.90 4.81
C CYS A 266 0.79 7.06 4.06
N CYS A 267 0.41 6.09 3.23
CA CYS A 267 -0.87 6.05 2.51
C CYS A 267 -1.96 5.28 3.27
N SER A 268 -1.91 5.21 4.60
CA SER A 268 -2.96 4.61 5.44
C SER A 268 -4.21 5.51 5.52
N SER A 269 -4.03 6.83 5.58
CA SER A 269 -5.09 7.83 5.56
C SER A 269 -4.77 9.01 4.65
N GLN A 270 -5.75 9.88 4.41
CA GLN A 270 -5.52 11.13 3.67
C GLN A 270 -4.65 12.12 4.45
N HIS A 271 -4.77 12.14 5.79
CA HIS A 271 -4.01 13.06 6.65
C HIS A 271 -2.54 12.64 6.81
N THR A 272 -2.25 11.33 6.91
CA THR A 272 -0.87 10.83 6.95
C THR A 272 -0.15 11.10 5.63
N TYR A 273 -0.84 10.88 4.49
CA TYR A 273 -0.29 11.18 3.17
C TYR A 273 -0.01 12.67 2.99
N LEU A 274 -0.95 13.54 3.36
CA LEU A 274 -0.79 14.99 3.29
C LEU A 274 0.39 15.46 4.15
N TYR A 275 0.55 14.92 5.37
CA TYR A 275 1.69 15.21 6.23
C TYR A 275 3.01 14.76 5.60
N ALA A 276 3.11 13.49 5.21
CA ALA A 276 4.32 12.91 4.64
C ALA A 276 4.78 13.65 3.37
N GLN A 277 3.86 13.94 2.44
CA GLN A 277 4.20 14.70 1.23
C GLN A 277 4.59 16.15 1.55
N SER A 278 3.87 16.84 2.45
CA SER A 278 4.22 18.21 2.84
C SER A 278 5.60 18.27 3.51
N PHE A 279 5.95 17.27 4.32
CA PHE A 279 7.26 17.14 4.93
C PHE A 279 8.36 16.89 3.89
N LEU A 280 8.17 15.90 3.00
CA LEU A 280 9.11 15.58 1.91
C LEU A 280 9.34 16.80 1.00
N GLN A 281 8.28 17.49 0.58
CA GLN A 281 8.38 18.66 -0.30
C GLN A 281 9.07 19.85 0.39
N ASN A 282 8.84 20.05 1.69
CA ASN A 282 9.60 21.03 2.48
C ASN A 282 11.10 20.68 2.58
N LEU A 283 11.46 19.40 2.64
CA LEU A 283 12.87 18.98 2.57
C LEU A 283 13.46 19.13 1.16
N ILE A 284 12.72 18.77 0.11
CA ILE A 284 13.14 18.93 -1.30
C ILE A 284 13.39 20.41 -1.63
N HIS A 285 12.53 21.33 -1.14
CA HIS A 285 12.74 22.77 -1.30
C HIS A 285 14.01 23.28 -0.59
N LYS A 286 14.39 22.70 0.55
CA LYS A 286 15.63 23.06 1.28
C LYS A 286 16.88 22.38 0.70
N HIS A 287 16.72 21.18 0.16
CA HIS A 287 17.80 20.34 -0.37
C HIS A 287 17.46 19.88 -1.79
N PRO A 288 17.50 20.78 -2.78
CA PRO A 288 17.05 20.50 -4.16
C PRO A 288 17.89 19.45 -4.89
N ASN A 289 19.13 19.20 -4.43
CA ASN A 289 20.00 18.14 -4.92
C ASN A 289 19.68 16.75 -4.33
N ALA A 290 18.76 16.65 -3.35
CA ALA A 290 18.38 15.38 -2.72
C ALA A 290 17.37 14.60 -3.60
N LEU A 291 17.86 14.08 -4.73
CA LEU A 291 17.05 13.35 -5.72
C LEU A 291 16.32 12.14 -5.11
N ASN A 292 16.93 11.45 -4.13
CA ASN A 292 16.31 10.33 -3.41
C ASN A 292 15.00 10.73 -2.71
N LEU A 293 14.95 11.92 -2.09
CA LEU A 293 13.71 12.42 -1.47
C LEU A 293 12.62 12.69 -2.50
N LYS A 294 13.00 13.25 -3.66
CA LYS A 294 12.06 13.48 -4.77
C LYS A 294 11.52 12.17 -5.32
N ARG A 295 12.35 11.13 -5.41
CA ARG A 295 11.93 9.78 -5.80
C ARG A 295 10.96 9.17 -4.79
N ILE A 296 11.29 9.19 -3.49
CA ILE A 296 10.41 8.68 -2.43
C ILE A 296 9.05 9.41 -2.44
N SER A 297 9.04 10.73 -2.71
CA SER A 297 7.81 11.52 -2.89
C SER A 297 6.99 11.08 -4.12
N GLN A 298 7.62 10.73 -5.24
CA GLN A 298 6.96 10.20 -6.44
C GLN A 298 6.39 8.79 -6.20
N ASP A 299 7.19 7.87 -5.66
CA ASP A 299 6.75 6.51 -5.33
C ASP A 299 5.57 6.51 -4.33
N LEU A 300 5.55 7.48 -3.41
CA LEU A 300 4.45 7.71 -2.46
C LEU A 300 3.20 8.30 -3.14
N GLU A 301 3.35 9.20 -4.11
CA GLU A 301 2.22 9.71 -4.90
C GLU A 301 1.57 8.61 -5.73
N ASP A 302 2.35 7.74 -6.37
CA ASP A 302 1.82 6.62 -7.16
C ASP A 302 1.06 5.60 -6.30
N GLU A 303 1.57 5.26 -5.11
CA GLU A 303 0.83 4.38 -4.20
C GLU A 303 -0.44 5.04 -3.65
N ALA A 304 -0.40 6.34 -3.35
CA ALA A 304 -1.57 7.09 -2.93
C ALA A 304 -2.62 7.17 -4.06
N TYR A 305 -2.20 7.34 -5.32
CA TYR A 305 -3.08 7.42 -6.48
C TYR A 305 -3.84 6.11 -6.73
N LYS A 306 -3.18 4.95 -6.56
CA LYS A 306 -3.83 3.63 -6.61
C LYS A 306 -4.99 3.51 -5.61
N LYS A 307 -4.85 4.08 -4.40
CA LYS A 307 -5.89 4.08 -3.36
C LYS A 307 -6.94 5.19 -3.55
N SER A 308 -6.54 6.37 -4.01
CA SER A 308 -7.44 7.51 -4.20
C SER A 308 -6.94 8.50 -5.26
N LYS A 309 -7.78 8.75 -6.26
CA LYS A 309 -7.53 9.76 -7.32
C LYS A 309 -7.34 11.20 -6.78
N ILE A 310 -7.71 11.46 -5.53
CA ILE A 310 -7.52 12.77 -4.86
C ILE A 310 -6.02 13.05 -4.64
N ALA A 311 -5.17 12.03 -4.50
CA ALA A 311 -3.75 12.17 -4.21
C ALA A 311 -2.99 13.07 -5.21
N ARG A 312 -3.32 12.98 -6.52
CA ARG A 312 -2.74 13.83 -7.57
C ARG A 312 -3.13 15.30 -7.42
N LYS A 313 -4.39 15.61 -7.05
CA LYS A 313 -4.83 16.99 -6.77
C LYS A 313 -4.06 17.57 -5.58
N VAL A 314 -3.86 16.76 -4.54
CA VAL A 314 -3.05 17.15 -3.37
C VAL A 314 -1.59 17.41 -3.78
N SER A 315 -0.98 16.54 -4.60
CA SER A 315 0.38 16.76 -5.11
C SER A 315 0.50 18.06 -5.92
N LEU A 316 -0.42 18.33 -6.84
CA LEU A 316 -0.46 19.59 -7.62
C LEU A 316 -0.58 20.83 -6.72
N MET A 317 -1.37 20.76 -5.64
CA MET A 317 -1.49 21.86 -4.68
C MET A 317 -0.21 22.06 -3.86
N ILE A 318 0.43 20.99 -3.36
CA ILE A 318 1.68 21.08 -2.59
C ILE A 318 2.84 21.62 -3.46
N ASN A 319 2.89 21.22 -4.73
CA ASN A 319 3.84 21.72 -5.72
C ASN A 319 3.57 23.17 -6.19
N ASN A 320 2.63 23.90 -5.57
CA ASN A 320 2.26 25.28 -5.90
C ASN A 320 1.77 25.50 -7.35
N VAL A 321 1.33 24.45 -8.05
CA VAL A 321 0.80 24.54 -9.43
C VAL A 321 -0.44 25.44 -9.48
N SER A 322 -1.20 25.51 -8.38
CA SER A 322 -2.37 26.38 -8.20
C SER A 322 -2.10 27.88 -8.41
N GLN A 323 -0.83 28.33 -8.37
CA GLN A 323 -0.44 29.70 -8.73
C GLN A 323 -0.63 30.00 -10.24
N TYR A 324 -0.77 28.97 -11.07
CA TYR A 324 -0.96 29.04 -12.51
C TYR A 324 -2.30 28.38 -12.90
N PRO A 325 -3.45 29.09 -12.82
CA PRO A 325 -4.77 28.47 -12.92
C PRO A 325 -5.00 27.63 -14.19
N VAL A 326 -4.52 28.10 -15.34
CA VAL A 326 -4.63 27.39 -16.63
C VAL A 326 -3.87 26.06 -16.62
N ILE A 327 -2.65 26.05 -16.07
CA ILE A 327 -1.85 24.82 -15.94
C ILE A 327 -2.46 23.90 -14.89
N TYR A 328 -2.91 24.43 -13.75
CA TYR A 328 -3.55 23.64 -12.71
C TYR A 328 -4.81 22.93 -13.20
N GLU A 329 -5.70 23.64 -13.89
CA GLU A 329 -6.91 23.06 -14.51
C GLU A 329 -6.53 21.96 -15.53
N THR A 330 -5.59 22.27 -16.43
CA THR A 330 -5.18 21.37 -17.51
C THR A 330 -4.49 20.11 -16.98
N LEU A 331 -3.51 20.25 -16.07
CA LEU A 331 -2.85 19.10 -15.45
C LEU A 331 -3.83 18.29 -14.60
N THR A 332 -4.75 18.93 -13.88
CA THR A 332 -5.80 18.21 -13.14
C THR A 332 -6.68 17.39 -14.09
N SER A 333 -7.09 17.95 -15.22
CA SER A 333 -7.85 17.26 -16.26
C SER A 333 -7.09 16.04 -16.80
N VAL A 334 -5.92 16.29 -17.39
CA VAL A 334 -5.07 15.28 -18.06
C VAL A 334 -4.68 14.15 -17.11
N LEU A 335 -4.24 14.47 -15.89
CA LEU A 335 -3.80 13.49 -14.91
C LEU A 335 -4.96 12.73 -14.23
N THR A 336 -6.19 13.27 -14.22
CA THR A 336 -7.38 12.55 -13.72
C THR A 336 -7.97 11.64 -14.80
N ALA A 337 -7.95 12.09 -16.05
CA ALA A 337 -8.44 11.35 -17.22
C ALA A 337 -7.43 10.34 -17.77
N ASN A 338 -6.16 10.41 -17.36
CA ASN A 338 -5.03 9.62 -17.88
C ASN A 338 -4.92 9.64 -19.41
N SER A 339 -5.28 10.77 -20.00
CA SER A 339 -5.34 11.04 -21.44
C SER A 339 -5.25 12.54 -21.67
N ALA A 340 -4.55 12.97 -22.73
CA ALA A 340 -4.41 14.38 -23.07
C ALA A 340 -5.25 14.73 -24.31
N SER A 341 -6.16 15.69 -24.18
CA SER A 341 -6.88 16.20 -25.35
C SER A 341 -6.01 17.20 -26.13
N THR A 342 -6.28 17.35 -27.43
CA THR A 342 -5.62 18.38 -28.25
C THR A 342 -5.81 19.79 -27.67
N GLY A 343 -6.97 20.06 -27.02
CA GLY A 343 -7.22 21.32 -26.33
C GLY A 343 -6.31 21.55 -25.13
N ASP A 344 -6.10 20.52 -24.31
CA ASP A 344 -5.21 20.56 -23.15
C ASP A 344 -3.75 20.82 -23.57
N ILE A 345 -3.28 20.15 -24.63
CA ILE A 345 -1.92 20.36 -25.13
C ILE A 345 -1.73 21.73 -25.77
N ILE A 346 -2.75 22.28 -26.43
CA ILE A 346 -2.72 23.69 -26.90
C ILE A 346 -2.65 24.65 -25.70
N LYS A 347 -3.45 24.43 -24.64
CA LYS A 347 -3.38 25.26 -23.41
C LYS A 347 -1.98 25.26 -22.82
N LEU A 348 -1.38 24.09 -22.60
CA LEU A 348 -0.02 23.96 -22.07
C LEU A 348 1.01 24.65 -22.98
N TYR A 349 1.01 24.33 -24.29
CA TYR A 349 1.91 24.93 -25.26
C TYR A 349 1.85 26.47 -25.22
N ASN A 350 0.65 27.05 -25.21
CA ASN A 350 0.45 28.49 -25.18
C ASN A 350 0.96 29.16 -23.88
N GLU A 351 0.99 28.45 -22.74
CA GLU A 351 1.59 28.95 -21.51
C GLU A 351 3.13 28.88 -21.55
N TYR A 352 3.71 27.79 -22.09
CA TYR A 352 5.16 27.61 -22.17
C TYR A 352 5.85 28.38 -23.32
N THR A 353 5.10 28.94 -24.27
CA THR A 353 5.65 29.85 -25.29
C THR A 353 5.58 31.33 -24.90
N LYS A 354 5.08 31.68 -23.71
CA LYS A 354 5.08 33.08 -23.21
C LYS A 354 6.50 33.52 -22.83
N PRO A 355 6.79 34.85 -22.83
CA PRO A 355 8.10 35.37 -22.45
C PRO A 355 8.50 35.04 -21.00
N ASN A 356 7.52 34.85 -20.11
CA ASN A 356 7.71 34.35 -18.75
C ASN A 356 7.04 32.96 -18.63
N PRO A 357 7.70 31.87 -19.07
CA PRO A 357 7.13 30.53 -19.02
C PRO A 357 7.06 30.03 -17.56
N PRO A 358 6.05 29.23 -17.19
CA PRO A 358 5.97 28.63 -15.86
C PRO A 358 7.14 27.66 -15.58
N PRO A 359 7.37 27.28 -14.30
CA PRO A 359 8.42 26.33 -13.91
C PRO A 359 8.38 25.01 -14.68
N VAL A 360 9.47 24.64 -15.38
CA VAL A 360 9.61 23.36 -16.10
C VAL A 360 9.40 22.12 -15.22
N SER A 361 9.53 22.24 -13.89
CA SER A 361 9.14 21.20 -12.94
C SER A 361 7.71 20.70 -13.14
N PHE A 362 6.78 21.56 -13.59
CA PHE A 362 5.39 21.19 -13.85
C PHE A 362 5.19 20.42 -15.17
N LEU A 363 6.18 20.38 -16.06
CA LEU A 363 6.20 19.45 -17.20
C LEU A 363 6.93 18.14 -16.86
N ARG A 364 7.71 18.12 -15.77
CA ARG A 364 8.53 16.97 -15.32
C ARG A 364 7.81 16.05 -14.32
N PHE A 365 6.48 16.06 -14.29
CA PHE A 365 5.71 15.02 -13.61
C PHE A 365 5.84 13.69 -14.39
N PRO A 366 6.28 12.58 -13.76
CA PRO A 366 6.53 11.32 -14.47
C PRO A 366 5.34 10.85 -15.32
N SER A 367 4.14 10.79 -14.73
CA SER A 367 2.94 10.35 -15.43
C SER A 367 2.50 11.27 -16.59
N LEU A 368 2.90 12.56 -16.57
CA LEU A 368 2.65 13.47 -17.69
C LEU A 368 3.61 13.17 -18.84
N LEU A 369 4.91 13.02 -18.56
CA LEU A 369 5.90 12.69 -19.59
C LEU A 369 5.63 11.31 -20.20
N GLU A 370 5.30 10.32 -19.38
CA GLU A 370 4.93 8.98 -19.82
C GLU A 370 3.72 9.02 -20.77
N LEU A 371 2.70 9.82 -20.43
CA LEU A 371 1.51 10.02 -21.26
C LEU A 371 1.83 10.74 -22.58
N LEU A 372 2.60 11.83 -22.54
CA LEU A 372 3.00 12.59 -23.73
C LEU A 372 3.85 11.75 -24.69
N LEU A 373 4.75 10.93 -24.16
CA LEU A 373 5.53 9.97 -24.96
C LEU A 373 4.62 8.89 -25.55
N ASN A 374 3.71 8.32 -24.76
CA ASN A 374 2.77 7.29 -25.26
C ASN A 374 1.82 7.87 -26.32
N ASP A 375 1.38 9.13 -26.19
CA ASP A 375 0.61 9.80 -27.25
C ASP A 375 1.40 9.95 -28.55
N LEU A 376 2.71 10.18 -28.45
CA LEU A 376 3.57 10.51 -29.58
C LEU A 376 4.17 9.28 -30.28
N PHE A 377 4.57 8.25 -29.53
CA PHE A 377 5.31 7.09 -30.03
C PHE A 377 4.45 5.83 -30.22
N ASN A 378 3.21 5.79 -29.70
CA ASN A 378 2.34 4.62 -29.85
C ASN A 378 1.67 4.59 -31.25
N PRO A 379 1.87 3.54 -32.06
CA PRO A 379 1.32 3.44 -33.42
C PRO A 379 -0.22 3.50 -33.47
N SER A 380 -0.91 3.05 -32.41
CA SER A 380 -2.38 3.05 -32.36
C SER A 380 -2.99 4.43 -32.17
N LYS A 381 -2.21 5.40 -31.70
CA LYS A 381 -2.65 6.78 -31.50
C LYS A 381 -2.30 7.61 -32.73
N ASN A 382 -3.25 8.43 -33.17
CA ASN A 382 -3.08 9.32 -34.33
C ASN A 382 -3.26 10.77 -33.88
N ILE A 383 -2.13 11.48 -33.69
CA ILE A 383 -2.13 12.91 -33.43
C ILE A 383 -2.30 13.66 -34.75
N GLN A 384 -3.27 14.58 -34.81
CA GLN A 384 -3.44 15.46 -35.96
C GLN A 384 -2.14 16.24 -36.27
N ASN A 385 -1.65 16.12 -37.51
CA ASN A 385 -0.39 16.73 -37.96
C ASN A 385 -0.27 18.24 -37.65
N ALA A 386 -1.38 18.99 -37.69
CA ALA A 386 -1.41 20.43 -37.37
C ALA A 386 -1.09 20.77 -35.89
N HIS A 387 -1.17 19.79 -34.99
CA HIS A 387 -0.90 19.97 -33.56
C HIS A 387 0.29 19.16 -33.05
N LYS A 388 0.76 18.16 -33.79
CA LYS A 388 1.93 17.32 -33.49
C LYS A 388 3.16 18.08 -32.98
N SER A 389 3.52 19.19 -33.62
CA SER A 389 4.66 20.04 -33.21
C SER A 389 4.56 20.58 -31.77
N LYS A 390 3.36 20.67 -31.21
CA LYS A 390 3.11 21.16 -29.83
C LYS A 390 3.49 20.09 -28.78
N TRP A 391 3.22 18.82 -29.03
CA TRP A 391 3.71 17.70 -28.18
C TRP A 391 5.24 17.67 -28.20
N ILE A 392 5.84 17.75 -29.39
CA ILE A 392 7.28 17.70 -29.61
C ILE A 392 7.97 18.87 -28.89
N TYR A 393 7.41 20.08 -28.99
CA TYR A 393 7.89 21.25 -28.26
C TYR A 393 7.87 21.05 -26.74
N LEU A 394 6.75 20.59 -26.17
CA LEU A 394 6.62 20.39 -24.72
C LEU A 394 7.58 19.32 -24.18
N ILE A 395 7.72 18.19 -24.88
CA ILE A 395 8.66 17.12 -24.52
C ILE A 395 10.12 17.64 -24.62
N SER A 396 10.47 18.33 -25.70
CA SER A 396 11.82 18.88 -25.90
C SER A 396 12.15 19.95 -24.87
N TYR A 397 11.20 20.84 -24.56
CA TYR A 397 11.36 21.85 -23.51
C TYR A 397 11.58 21.19 -22.14
N ALA A 398 10.78 20.17 -21.80
CA ALA A 398 10.94 19.42 -20.55
C ALA A 398 12.29 18.69 -20.46
N ALA A 399 12.83 18.21 -21.59
CA ALA A 399 14.13 17.54 -21.66
C ALA A 399 15.33 18.52 -21.63
N SER A 400 15.27 19.64 -22.35
CA SER A 400 16.42 20.51 -22.61
C SER A 400 16.60 21.68 -21.62
N VAL A 401 15.56 22.14 -20.92
CA VAL A 401 15.68 23.31 -20.03
C VAL A 401 16.47 22.99 -18.75
N GLN A 402 17.47 23.82 -18.45
CA GLN A 402 18.22 23.73 -17.20
C GLN A 402 17.67 24.76 -16.19
N GLN A 403 17.40 24.30 -14.97
CA GLN A 403 17.07 25.19 -13.85
C GLN A 403 18.37 25.50 -13.09
N GLN A 404 18.91 26.70 -13.28
CA GLN A 404 19.99 27.19 -12.42
C GLN A 404 19.38 27.83 -11.18
N GLN A 405 19.85 27.38 -10.01
CA GLN A 405 19.62 28.09 -8.76
C GLN A 405 20.80 29.02 -8.54
N GLN A 406 20.54 30.33 -8.49
CA GLN A 406 21.53 31.27 -8.02
C GLN A 406 21.77 31.02 -6.53
N GLN A 407 22.99 30.60 -6.17
CA GLN A 407 23.45 30.60 -4.79
C GLN A 407 23.66 32.06 -4.35
N SER A 408 22.61 32.66 -3.79
CA SER A 408 22.71 33.97 -3.15
C SER A 408 23.37 33.82 -1.78
N ASP A 409 24.70 33.94 -1.73
CA ASP A 409 25.50 33.88 -0.49
C ASP A 409 25.20 35.02 0.52
N ASN A 410 24.37 36.00 0.15
CA ASN A 410 24.02 37.13 1.02
C ASN A 410 22.68 36.93 1.72
N GLN A 411 22.76 36.65 3.03
CA GLN A 411 21.63 36.72 3.95
C GLN A 411 21.15 38.16 4.13
N GLN A 412 20.12 38.60 3.39
CA GLN A 412 19.03 39.45 3.91
C GLN A 412 17.92 39.69 2.87
N GLN A 413 16.69 39.30 3.25
CA GLN A 413 15.40 39.87 2.82
C GLN A 413 15.29 40.36 1.37
N GLN A 414 15.20 39.43 0.42
CA GLN A 414 14.63 39.67 -0.90
C GLN A 414 13.52 38.63 -1.20
N PRO A 415 12.65 38.86 -2.21
CA PRO A 415 11.54 37.97 -2.56
C PRO A 415 12.02 36.55 -2.95
N PRO A 416 11.13 35.55 -3.06
CA PRO A 416 11.55 34.16 -3.33
C PRO A 416 12.45 34.07 -4.58
N PRO A 417 13.44 33.16 -4.58
CA PRO A 417 14.47 33.12 -5.61
C PRO A 417 13.84 32.98 -6.98
N VAL A 418 14.13 33.94 -7.86
CA VAL A 418 13.70 33.90 -9.26
C VAL A 418 14.39 32.70 -9.91
N GLN A 419 13.62 31.64 -10.16
CA GLN A 419 14.12 30.46 -10.85
C GLN A 419 14.43 30.81 -12.29
N THR A 420 15.67 31.20 -12.56
CA THR A 420 16.13 31.54 -13.90
C THR A 420 16.25 30.26 -14.73
N GLN A 421 15.21 29.97 -15.50
CA GLN A 421 15.21 28.88 -16.47
C GLN A 421 16.10 29.30 -17.65
N GLN A 422 17.23 28.62 -17.83
CA GLN A 422 18.10 28.86 -18.98
C GLN A 422 17.78 27.80 -20.05
N LEU A 423 17.28 28.26 -21.20
CA LEU A 423 16.97 27.43 -22.34
C LEU A 423 18.13 27.47 -23.33
N ASP A 424 18.81 26.34 -23.53
CA ASP A 424 19.64 26.13 -24.71
C ASP A 424 18.74 25.89 -25.92
N GLN A 425 18.57 26.93 -26.73
CA GLN A 425 17.77 26.87 -27.95
C GLN A 425 18.40 25.98 -29.02
N ALA A 426 19.72 25.79 -29.05
CA ALA A 426 20.38 24.92 -30.00
C ALA A 426 20.07 23.44 -29.66
N GLN A 427 20.31 23.05 -28.41
CA GLN A 427 20.02 21.70 -27.91
C GLN A 427 18.52 21.36 -28.02
N MET A 428 17.63 22.33 -27.75
CA MET A 428 16.18 22.13 -27.89
C MET A 428 15.79 21.87 -29.35
N ASN A 429 16.29 22.69 -30.30
CA ASN A 429 15.97 22.52 -31.72
C ASN A 429 16.52 21.21 -32.30
N GLU A 430 17.69 20.76 -31.84
CA GLU A 430 18.26 19.47 -32.20
C GLU A 430 17.40 18.31 -31.66
N THR A 431 17.01 18.38 -30.38
CA THR A 431 16.12 17.40 -29.74
C THR A 431 14.75 17.33 -30.44
N MET A 432 14.17 18.47 -30.81
CA MET A 432 12.91 18.52 -31.58
C MET A 432 13.03 17.80 -32.93
N ARG A 433 14.09 18.08 -33.70
CA ARG A 433 14.34 17.43 -35.00
C ARG A 433 14.58 15.93 -34.87
N ALA A 434 15.30 15.51 -33.82
CA ALA A 434 15.54 14.09 -33.54
C ALA A 434 14.23 13.37 -33.18
N ILE A 435 13.38 13.97 -32.35
CA ILE A 435 12.03 13.45 -32.05
C ILE A 435 11.17 13.37 -33.32
N GLU A 436 11.14 14.42 -34.15
CA GLU A 436 10.35 14.42 -35.40
C GLU A 436 10.70 13.27 -36.34
N LYS A 437 12.01 13.00 -36.53
CA LYS A 437 12.50 11.87 -37.35
C LYS A 437 12.07 10.52 -36.79
N VAL A 438 12.36 10.26 -35.51
CA VAL A 438 12.09 8.95 -34.88
C VAL A 438 10.59 8.71 -34.75
N GLN A 439 9.81 9.73 -34.40
CA GLN A 439 8.36 9.62 -34.29
C GLN A 439 7.72 9.19 -35.61
N ALA A 440 8.16 9.75 -36.74
CA ALA A 440 7.60 9.40 -38.04
C ALA A 440 7.79 7.90 -38.36
N ILE A 441 8.92 7.32 -37.93
CA ILE A 441 9.20 5.89 -38.04
C ILE A 441 8.28 5.08 -37.11
N CYS A 442 8.19 5.46 -35.82
CA CYS A 442 7.33 4.76 -34.86
C CYS A 442 5.84 4.79 -35.25
N GLN A 443 5.36 5.90 -35.83
CA GLN A 443 3.99 6.04 -36.33
C GLN A 443 3.72 5.16 -37.57
N ALA A 444 4.69 5.06 -38.48
CA ALA A 444 4.59 4.17 -39.65
C ALA A 444 4.64 2.69 -39.26
N ASN A 445 5.27 2.37 -38.12
CA ASN A 445 5.41 1.04 -37.54
C ASN A 445 5.92 -0.03 -38.54
N PRO A 446 7.10 0.20 -39.17
CA PRO A 446 7.62 -0.67 -40.22
C PRO A 446 7.93 -2.08 -39.70
N ILE A 447 7.81 -3.06 -40.58
CA ILE A 447 7.95 -4.49 -40.26
C ILE A 447 9.07 -5.11 -41.12
N GLY A 448 9.84 -6.04 -40.55
CA GLY A 448 10.83 -6.83 -41.29
C GLY A 448 11.95 -5.98 -41.92
N THR A 449 12.07 -6.04 -43.25
CA THR A 449 13.14 -5.36 -44.01
C THR A 449 13.04 -3.83 -43.95
N GLU A 450 11.83 -3.27 -43.83
CA GLU A 450 11.66 -1.82 -43.67
C GLU A 450 12.22 -1.35 -42.32
N LEU A 451 12.01 -2.15 -41.26
CA LEU A 451 12.55 -1.88 -39.93
C LEU A 451 14.09 -1.95 -39.91
N GLN A 452 14.67 -2.91 -40.62
CA GLN A 452 16.13 -2.98 -40.82
C GLN A 452 16.68 -1.74 -41.55
N GLY A 453 15.95 -1.23 -42.56
CA GLY A 453 16.36 -0.03 -43.30
C GLY A 453 16.42 1.25 -42.43
N VAL A 454 15.55 1.37 -41.43
CA VAL A 454 15.49 2.53 -40.51
C VAL A 454 16.32 2.35 -39.23
N TYR A 455 16.89 1.16 -38.99
CA TYR A 455 17.68 0.84 -37.79
C TYR A 455 18.76 1.89 -37.44
N PRO A 456 19.57 2.42 -38.39
CA PRO A 456 20.61 3.39 -38.05
C PRO A 456 20.03 4.70 -37.47
N ILE A 457 18.87 5.15 -37.98
CA ILE A 457 18.19 6.37 -37.53
C ILE A 457 17.64 6.19 -36.12
N LEU A 458 17.05 5.02 -35.84
CA LEU A 458 16.59 4.66 -34.49
C LEU A 458 17.78 4.58 -33.51
N LYS A 459 18.91 3.97 -33.92
CA LYS A 459 20.13 3.84 -33.11
C LYS A 459 20.81 5.18 -32.80
N GLU A 460 20.78 6.13 -33.74
CA GLU A 460 21.17 7.53 -33.51
C GLU A 460 20.24 8.15 -32.47
N GLY A 461 18.92 8.04 -32.67
CA GLY A 461 17.88 8.54 -31.78
C GLY A 461 17.95 8.01 -30.34
N ILE A 462 18.27 6.73 -30.14
CA ILE A 462 18.47 6.13 -28.80
C ILE A 462 19.54 6.89 -27.99
N SER A 463 20.47 7.62 -28.61
CA SER A 463 21.48 8.41 -27.87
C SER A 463 20.86 9.52 -27.00
N TYR A 464 19.64 9.98 -27.30
CA TYR A 464 18.89 10.93 -26.49
C TYR A 464 18.01 10.18 -25.47
N PRO A 465 18.14 10.42 -24.15
CA PRO A 465 17.39 9.67 -23.14
C PRO A 465 15.87 9.72 -23.32
N ILE A 466 15.31 10.89 -23.65
CA ILE A 466 13.86 11.08 -23.85
C ILE A 466 13.33 10.32 -25.08
N ILE A 467 14.15 10.20 -26.13
CA ILE A 467 13.81 9.44 -27.34
C ILE A 467 13.97 7.95 -27.08
N SER A 468 15.02 7.53 -26.35
CA SER A 468 15.18 6.15 -25.89
C SER A 468 13.98 5.67 -25.06
N MET A 469 13.38 6.53 -24.23
CA MET A 469 12.14 6.22 -23.51
C MET A 469 10.92 6.08 -24.44
N GLY A 470 10.78 6.94 -25.45
CA GLY A 470 9.74 6.81 -26.47
C GLY A 470 9.87 5.53 -27.31
N ILE A 471 11.10 5.19 -27.71
CA ILE A 471 11.42 3.93 -28.41
C ILE A 471 11.14 2.72 -27.50
N LEU A 472 11.45 2.80 -26.20
CA LEU A 472 11.14 1.74 -25.24
C LEU A 472 9.63 1.49 -25.13
N GLN A 473 8.82 2.55 -25.03
CA GLN A 473 7.34 2.43 -25.04
C GLN A 473 6.81 1.87 -26.38
N TRP A 474 7.40 2.26 -27.51
CA TRP A 474 7.06 1.72 -28.83
C TRP A 474 7.39 0.22 -28.96
N ILE A 475 8.54 -0.21 -28.42
CA ILE A 475 8.92 -1.62 -28.32
C ILE A 475 7.95 -2.38 -27.40
N GLN A 476 7.66 -1.85 -26.21
CA GLN A 476 6.67 -2.43 -25.28
C GLN A 476 5.31 -2.62 -25.97
N TYR A 477 4.80 -1.60 -26.66
CA TYR A 477 3.54 -1.70 -27.38
C TYR A 477 3.55 -2.83 -28.42
N ASN A 478 4.61 -2.92 -29.24
CA ASN A 478 4.68 -3.94 -30.28
C ASN A 478 4.86 -5.36 -29.70
N LEU A 479 5.73 -5.55 -28.69
CA LEU A 479 5.96 -6.85 -28.05
C LEU A 479 4.72 -7.40 -27.32
N MET A 480 3.91 -6.54 -26.69
CA MET A 480 2.72 -6.95 -25.94
C MET A 480 1.45 -7.06 -26.79
N ASN A 481 1.49 -6.70 -28.08
CA ASN A 481 0.32 -6.72 -28.95
C ASN A 481 0.07 -8.13 -29.51
N THR A 482 -0.79 -8.88 -28.84
CA THR A 482 -1.15 -10.27 -29.19
C THR A 482 -1.79 -10.42 -30.58
N ASN A 483 -2.48 -9.39 -31.08
CA ASN A 483 -3.18 -9.44 -32.37
C ASN A 483 -2.27 -9.61 -33.60
N ASN A 484 -0.96 -9.35 -33.47
CA ASN A 484 0.02 -9.43 -34.56
C ASN A 484 1.22 -10.33 -34.21
N LEU A 485 1.05 -11.31 -33.30
CA LEU A 485 2.15 -12.07 -32.72
C LEU A 485 3.11 -12.68 -33.77
N SER A 486 2.58 -13.23 -34.87
CA SER A 486 3.36 -13.82 -35.98
C SER A 486 4.17 -12.81 -36.80
N ALA A 487 3.65 -11.60 -37.00
CA ALA A 487 4.41 -10.51 -37.64
C ALA A 487 5.45 -9.93 -36.67
N ASN A 488 5.13 -9.89 -35.38
CA ASN A 488 6.04 -9.45 -34.33
C ASN A 488 7.25 -10.38 -34.20
N THR A 489 7.12 -11.71 -34.34
CA THR A 489 8.24 -12.67 -34.28
C THR A 489 9.40 -12.30 -35.23
N LEU A 490 9.10 -11.75 -36.41
CA LEU A 490 10.12 -11.28 -37.37
C LEU A 490 10.87 -10.03 -36.89
N CYS A 491 10.22 -9.18 -36.10
CA CYS A 491 10.80 -7.94 -35.57
C CYS A 491 11.41 -8.13 -34.16
N THR A 492 11.00 -9.14 -33.40
CA THR A 492 11.46 -9.40 -32.03
C THR A 492 12.98 -9.37 -31.88
N PRO A 493 13.81 -10.00 -32.76
CA PRO A 493 15.27 -9.90 -32.63
C PRO A 493 15.80 -8.46 -32.68
N ILE A 494 15.22 -7.62 -33.54
CA ILE A 494 15.58 -6.21 -33.70
C ILE A 494 15.14 -5.40 -32.48
N TYR A 495 13.94 -5.65 -31.96
CA TYR A 495 13.46 -5.03 -30.73
C TYR A 495 14.36 -5.37 -29.54
N LEU A 496 14.75 -6.64 -29.38
CA LEU A 496 15.68 -7.08 -28.34
C LEU A 496 17.07 -6.43 -28.50
N GLU A 497 17.56 -6.28 -29.74
CA GLU A 497 18.80 -5.55 -30.00
C GLU A 497 18.72 -4.06 -29.59
N PHE A 498 17.61 -3.38 -29.88
CA PHE A 498 17.38 -2.03 -29.37
C PHE A 498 17.33 -1.98 -27.83
N LEU A 499 16.73 -2.98 -27.16
CA LEU A 499 16.76 -3.07 -25.70
C LEU A 499 18.20 -3.22 -25.15
N ARG A 500 19.09 -3.93 -25.84
CA ARG A 500 20.53 -3.99 -25.51
C ARG A 500 21.20 -2.63 -25.66
N GLU A 501 21.03 -1.95 -26.79
CA GLU A 501 21.57 -0.61 -27.05
C GLU A 501 21.07 0.44 -26.03
N ILE A 502 19.79 0.41 -25.68
CA ILE A 502 19.20 1.25 -24.62
C ILE A 502 19.89 0.97 -23.28
N SER A 503 20.07 -0.30 -22.93
CA SER A 503 20.67 -0.72 -21.65
C SER A 503 22.17 -0.35 -21.54
N MET A 504 22.89 -0.37 -22.65
CA MET A 504 24.27 0.10 -22.74
C MET A 504 24.37 1.61 -22.55
N LYS A 505 23.60 2.38 -23.32
CA LYS A 505 23.69 3.85 -23.34
C LYS A 505 23.09 4.51 -22.10
N HIS A 506 22.02 3.95 -21.53
CA HIS A 506 21.23 4.57 -20.44
C HIS A 506 21.10 3.65 -19.22
N PRO A 507 22.00 3.77 -18.23
CA PRO A 507 21.93 2.97 -17.00
C PRO A 507 20.59 3.06 -16.26
N LEU A 508 19.95 4.23 -16.29
CA LEU A 508 18.65 4.48 -15.63
C LEU A 508 17.47 3.76 -16.31
N HIS A 509 17.60 3.32 -17.56
CA HIS A 509 16.52 2.61 -18.26
C HIS A 509 16.53 1.11 -17.99
N ARG A 510 17.61 0.56 -17.40
CA ARG A 510 17.82 -0.90 -17.24
C ARG A 510 16.69 -1.60 -16.48
N GLN A 511 16.15 -0.98 -15.42
CA GLN A 511 15.01 -1.53 -14.70
C GLN A 511 13.75 -1.60 -15.56
N LEU A 512 13.49 -0.59 -16.40
CA LEU A 512 12.34 -0.59 -17.31
C LEU A 512 12.52 -1.60 -18.46
N VAL A 513 13.75 -1.79 -18.94
CA VAL A 513 14.09 -2.86 -19.88
C VAL A 513 13.89 -4.23 -19.24
N LEU A 514 14.35 -4.44 -17.99
CA LEU A 514 14.11 -5.68 -17.23
C LEU A 514 12.61 -5.96 -17.12
N ASN A 515 11.81 -4.98 -16.68
CA ASN A 515 10.36 -5.12 -16.59
C ASN A 515 9.72 -5.45 -17.95
N THR A 516 10.25 -4.90 -19.06
CA THR A 516 9.78 -5.20 -20.42
C THR A 516 10.06 -6.66 -20.82
N LEU A 517 11.28 -7.15 -20.52
CA LEU A 517 11.67 -8.53 -20.79
C LEU A 517 10.90 -9.52 -19.91
N VAL A 518 10.65 -9.18 -18.64
CA VAL A 518 9.85 -9.97 -17.70
C VAL A 518 8.41 -10.11 -18.20
N ASN A 519 7.75 -8.98 -18.51
CA ASN A 519 6.38 -8.99 -19.05
C ASN A 519 6.28 -9.77 -20.38
N TYR A 520 7.31 -9.75 -21.22
CA TYR A 520 7.32 -10.46 -22.50
C TYR A 520 7.61 -11.96 -22.34
N PHE A 521 8.31 -12.36 -21.27
CA PHE A 521 8.52 -13.77 -20.91
C PHE A 521 7.24 -14.40 -20.34
N GLU A 522 6.51 -13.64 -19.52
CA GLU A 522 5.26 -14.02 -18.87
C GLU A 522 4.02 -13.95 -19.79
N LEU A 523 4.14 -13.36 -20.98
CA LEU A 523 3.06 -13.28 -21.95
C LEU A 523 2.61 -14.68 -22.40
N GLU A 524 1.31 -14.94 -22.31
CA GLU A 524 0.70 -16.14 -22.89
C GLU A 524 0.71 -16.04 -24.43
N THR A 525 1.29 -17.03 -25.10
CA THR A 525 1.48 -17.04 -26.56
C THR A 525 0.93 -18.31 -27.18
N ASP A 526 0.15 -18.19 -28.26
CA ASP A 526 -0.33 -19.31 -29.10
C ASP A 526 0.77 -19.96 -29.97
N LEU A 527 2.04 -19.70 -29.67
CA LEU A 527 3.20 -20.26 -30.37
C LEU A 527 3.34 -21.76 -30.06
N ASP A 528 3.93 -22.51 -30.99
CA ASP A 528 4.30 -23.90 -30.73
C ASP A 528 5.36 -23.98 -29.61
N SER A 529 5.40 -25.12 -28.92
CA SER A 529 6.23 -25.29 -27.72
C SER A 529 7.74 -25.17 -27.99
N LEU A 530 8.20 -25.40 -29.23
CA LEU A 530 9.60 -25.25 -29.60
C LEU A 530 9.94 -23.77 -29.83
N THR A 531 9.17 -23.06 -30.67
CA THR A 531 9.36 -21.62 -30.92
C THR A 531 9.20 -20.80 -29.63
N ALA A 532 8.26 -21.15 -28.77
CA ALA A 532 8.10 -20.51 -27.45
C ALA A 532 9.33 -20.72 -26.54
N LEU A 533 9.95 -21.91 -26.59
CA LEU A 533 11.17 -22.20 -25.84
C LEU A 533 12.37 -21.41 -26.37
N GLU A 534 12.52 -21.31 -27.70
CA GLU A 534 13.58 -20.51 -28.35
C GLU A 534 13.42 -19.00 -28.10
N MET A 535 12.19 -18.49 -28.16
CA MET A 535 11.86 -17.12 -27.76
C MET A 535 12.27 -16.86 -26.30
N ARG A 536 11.85 -17.73 -25.37
CA ARG A 536 12.19 -17.61 -23.93
C ARG A 536 13.70 -17.69 -23.68
N LYS A 537 14.42 -18.56 -24.39
CA LYS A 537 15.89 -18.63 -24.36
C LYS A 537 16.53 -17.32 -24.81
N THR A 538 16.02 -16.73 -25.89
CA THR A 538 16.50 -15.44 -26.41
C THR A 538 16.24 -14.29 -25.42
N ILE A 539 15.11 -14.31 -24.69
CA ILE A 539 14.85 -13.36 -23.60
C ILE A 539 15.88 -13.54 -22.48
N ILE A 540 16.19 -14.78 -22.10
CA ILE A 540 17.23 -15.09 -21.09
C ILE A 540 18.61 -14.58 -21.52
N ASP A 541 19.00 -14.70 -22.79
CA ASP A 541 20.25 -14.11 -23.29
C ASP A 541 20.29 -12.57 -23.14
N ASN A 542 19.13 -11.90 -23.19
CA ASN A 542 19.02 -10.46 -22.92
C ASN A 542 19.03 -10.13 -21.42
N LEU A 543 18.55 -11.03 -20.56
CA LEU A 543 18.71 -10.92 -19.10
C LEU A 543 20.17 -11.11 -18.67
N VAL A 544 20.89 -12.07 -19.27
CA VAL A 544 22.35 -12.25 -19.10
C VAL A 544 23.11 -11.00 -19.58
N PHE A 545 22.65 -10.35 -20.65
CA PHE A 545 23.22 -9.08 -21.10
C PHE A 545 22.97 -7.93 -20.11
N LEU A 546 21.77 -7.79 -19.55
CA LEU A 546 21.51 -6.82 -18.47
C LEU A 546 22.38 -7.08 -17.23
N PHE A 547 22.56 -8.36 -16.89
CA PHE A 547 23.42 -8.80 -15.81
C PHE A 547 24.87 -8.37 -16.05
N SER A 548 25.44 -8.58 -17.25
CA SER A 548 26.82 -8.19 -17.58
C SER A 548 27.05 -6.68 -17.57
N LEU A 549 26.01 -5.87 -17.76
CA LEU A 549 26.04 -4.41 -17.60
C LEU A 549 25.97 -3.96 -16.12
N GLY A 550 25.92 -4.88 -15.16
CA GLY A 550 25.89 -4.60 -13.73
C GLY A 550 24.50 -4.56 -13.09
N HIS A 551 23.42 -4.85 -13.83
CA HIS A 551 22.06 -4.91 -13.26
C HIS A 551 21.77 -6.30 -12.64
N VAL A 552 22.70 -6.76 -11.79
CA VAL A 552 22.84 -8.16 -11.35
C VAL A 552 21.71 -8.63 -10.44
N ILE A 553 21.52 -7.99 -9.27
CA ILE A 553 20.58 -8.49 -8.26
C ILE A 553 19.11 -8.49 -8.75
N PRO A 554 18.60 -7.46 -9.44
CA PRO A 554 17.23 -7.47 -9.95
C PRO A 554 16.98 -8.61 -10.96
N VAL A 555 17.90 -8.86 -11.89
CA VAL A 555 17.81 -9.99 -12.83
C VAL A 555 17.77 -11.33 -12.08
N LEU A 556 18.65 -11.53 -11.08
CA LEU A 556 18.64 -12.76 -10.29
C LEU A 556 17.36 -12.93 -9.47
N ASN A 557 16.80 -11.86 -8.94
CA ASN A 557 15.53 -11.89 -8.21
C ASN A 557 14.37 -12.30 -9.14
N SER A 558 14.31 -11.81 -10.38
CA SER A 558 13.31 -12.23 -11.38
C SER A 558 13.40 -13.72 -11.74
N ILE A 559 14.60 -14.23 -12.04
CA ILE A 559 14.79 -15.68 -12.31
C ILE A 559 14.39 -16.52 -11.08
N LYS A 560 14.70 -16.02 -9.87
CA LYS A 560 14.39 -16.69 -8.59
C LYS A 560 12.92 -16.66 -8.22
N SER A 561 12.16 -15.62 -8.59
CA SER A 561 10.70 -15.63 -8.43
C SER A 561 10.06 -16.64 -9.38
N TRP A 562 10.47 -16.66 -10.66
CA TRP A 562 9.94 -17.63 -11.62
C TRP A 562 10.23 -19.08 -11.20
N ALA A 563 11.46 -19.37 -10.77
CA ALA A 563 11.88 -20.70 -10.32
C ALA A 563 11.21 -21.15 -9.00
N LYS A 564 10.68 -20.23 -8.20
CA LYS A 564 9.92 -20.54 -6.98
C LYS A 564 8.42 -20.75 -7.22
N LEU A 565 7.90 -20.21 -8.31
CA LEU A 565 6.48 -20.22 -8.67
C LEU A 565 6.17 -21.28 -9.76
N ASP A 566 7.15 -22.11 -10.12
CA ASP A 566 7.11 -23.08 -11.23
C ASP A 566 6.66 -22.45 -12.58
N GLN A 567 6.96 -21.16 -12.78
CA GLN A 567 6.60 -20.39 -13.97
C GLN A 567 7.61 -20.54 -15.13
N ILE A 568 8.76 -21.15 -14.87
CA ILE A 568 9.87 -21.31 -15.82
C ILE A 568 10.29 -22.78 -15.89
N ASP A 569 10.57 -23.26 -17.11
CA ASP A 569 11.11 -24.60 -17.31
C ASP A 569 12.49 -24.74 -16.61
N PRO A 570 12.72 -25.79 -15.80
CA PRO A 570 14.00 -25.99 -15.12
C PRO A 570 15.23 -25.99 -16.04
N SER A 571 15.11 -26.41 -17.30
CA SER A 571 16.19 -26.36 -18.30
C SER A 571 16.58 -24.94 -18.68
N LEU A 572 15.63 -23.99 -18.72
CA LEU A 572 15.90 -22.58 -18.95
C LEU A 572 16.64 -21.94 -17.76
N VAL A 573 16.32 -22.36 -16.53
CA VAL A 573 17.06 -21.92 -15.33
C VAL A 573 18.50 -22.47 -15.36
N ARG A 574 18.71 -23.74 -15.76
CA ARG A 574 20.06 -24.29 -15.97
C ARG A 574 20.83 -23.52 -17.03
N TYR A 575 20.18 -23.19 -18.15
CA TYR A 575 20.77 -22.41 -19.22
C TYR A 575 21.24 -21.02 -18.75
N PHE A 576 20.39 -20.30 -18.00
CA PHE A 576 20.76 -19.03 -17.37
C PHE A 576 21.95 -19.18 -16.41
N ILE A 577 21.93 -20.19 -15.52
CA ILE A 577 23.02 -20.43 -14.57
C ILE A 577 24.34 -20.67 -15.29
N ASN A 578 24.37 -21.50 -16.34
CA ASN A 578 25.59 -21.77 -17.11
C ASN A 578 26.11 -20.49 -17.79
N GLN A 579 25.24 -19.75 -18.49
CA GLN A 579 25.62 -18.48 -19.13
C GLN A 579 26.16 -17.45 -18.14
N VAL A 580 25.62 -17.39 -16.92
CA VAL A 580 26.15 -16.51 -15.86
C VAL A 580 27.49 -17.02 -15.33
N LEU A 581 27.63 -18.32 -15.05
CA LEU A 581 28.89 -18.89 -14.55
C LEU A 581 30.05 -18.74 -15.55
N ASP A 582 29.76 -18.77 -16.85
CA ASP A 582 30.77 -18.62 -17.91
C ASP A 582 31.27 -17.17 -18.10
N ILE A 583 30.58 -16.16 -17.52
CA ILE A 583 30.94 -14.72 -17.66
C ILE A 583 31.32 -14.01 -16.36
N ILE A 584 31.32 -14.69 -15.21
CA ILE A 584 31.68 -14.11 -13.91
C ILE A 584 33.07 -14.54 -13.46
N GLU A 585 33.72 -13.67 -12.70
CA GLU A 585 34.95 -13.98 -11.98
C GLU A 585 34.90 -13.39 -10.55
N GLN A 586 35.73 -13.92 -9.67
CA GLN A 586 35.94 -13.41 -8.31
C GLN A 586 36.50 -11.97 -8.31
N PRO A 587 36.28 -11.16 -7.25
CA PRO A 587 35.59 -11.47 -6.00
C PRO A 587 34.06 -11.29 -6.06
N TYR A 588 33.33 -12.22 -5.47
CA TYR A 588 31.86 -12.20 -5.42
C TYR A 588 31.32 -11.44 -4.20
N SER A 589 30.19 -10.72 -4.37
CA SER A 589 29.49 -10.09 -3.25
C SER A 589 28.66 -11.11 -2.45
N LYS A 590 28.46 -10.87 -1.14
CA LYS A 590 27.69 -11.78 -0.27
C LYS A 590 26.24 -11.97 -0.77
N THR A 591 25.59 -10.89 -1.19
CA THR A 591 24.22 -10.89 -1.73
C THR A 591 24.12 -11.71 -3.02
N PHE A 592 25.11 -11.60 -3.90
CA PHE A 592 25.19 -12.43 -5.12
C PHE A 592 25.35 -13.92 -4.77
N ILE A 593 26.30 -14.26 -3.90
CA ILE A 593 26.53 -15.66 -3.45
C ILE A 593 25.25 -16.27 -2.88
N GLN A 594 24.56 -15.56 -1.99
CA GLN A 594 23.33 -16.04 -1.35
C GLN A 594 22.22 -16.31 -2.36
N THR A 595 22.00 -15.40 -3.31
CA THR A 595 20.95 -15.54 -4.33
C THR A 595 21.29 -16.59 -5.38
N MET A 596 22.55 -16.69 -5.81
CA MET A 596 23.00 -17.75 -6.72
C MET A 596 22.97 -19.14 -6.09
N LYS A 597 23.39 -19.29 -4.83
CA LYS A 597 23.26 -20.57 -4.10
C LYS A 597 21.79 -21.02 -4.01
N ALA A 598 20.87 -20.10 -3.73
CA ALA A 598 19.44 -20.40 -3.71
C ALA A 598 18.95 -20.90 -5.08
N LEU A 599 19.32 -20.23 -6.17
CA LEU A 599 18.97 -20.62 -7.55
C LEU A 599 19.53 -21.98 -7.96
N ILE A 600 20.80 -22.25 -7.64
CA ILE A 600 21.44 -23.55 -7.91
C ILE A 600 20.70 -24.65 -7.13
N SER A 601 20.41 -24.42 -5.84
CA SER A 601 19.75 -25.41 -4.99
C SER A 601 18.34 -25.79 -5.45
N SER A 602 17.55 -24.86 -6.00
CA SER A 602 16.21 -25.14 -6.53
C SER A 602 16.21 -26.01 -7.79
N VAL A 603 17.34 -26.10 -8.50
CA VAL A 603 17.44 -26.84 -9.77
C VAL A 603 18.11 -28.20 -9.60
N THR A 604 19.08 -28.31 -8.69
CA THR A 604 19.80 -29.57 -8.40
C THR A 604 18.89 -30.65 -7.79
N THR A 605 17.82 -30.26 -7.09
CA THR A 605 16.82 -31.20 -6.53
C THR A 605 15.95 -31.87 -7.59
N VAL A 606 15.87 -31.32 -8.81
CA VAL A 606 14.84 -31.70 -9.80
C VAL A 606 15.37 -32.67 -10.87
N SER A 607 16.68 -32.76 -11.11
CA SER A 607 17.23 -33.77 -12.05
C SER A 607 18.72 -34.08 -11.85
N PRO A 608 19.11 -35.36 -11.72
CA PRO A 608 20.52 -35.75 -11.66
C PRO A 608 21.21 -35.81 -13.04
N ALA A 609 20.47 -35.58 -14.13
CA ALA A 609 20.98 -35.60 -15.50
C ALA A 609 21.51 -34.22 -15.92
N SER A 610 22.71 -33.88 -15.47
CA SER A 610 23.50 -32.72 -15.93
C SER A 610 24.79 -33.19 -16.61
N THR A 611 25.15 -32.56 -17.73
CA THR A 611 26.43 -32.73 -18.42
C THR A 611 27.61 -32.40 -17.49
N ASP A 612 28.72 -33.11 -17.63
CA ASP A 612 29.80 -33.05 -16.63
C ASP A 612 30.41 -31.64 -16.48
N HIS A 613 30.60 -30.90 -17.57
CA HIS A 613 31.08 -29.52 -17.56
C HIS A 613 30.18 -28.54 -16.74
N MET A 614 28.88 -28.83 -16.61
CA MET A 614 27.98 -28.04 -15.77
C MET A 614 28.22 -28.32 -14.27
N LYS A 615 28.54 -29.56 -13.92
CA LYS A 615 28.89 -29.92 -12.54
C LYS A 615 30.20 -29.26 -12.14
N ASP A 616 31.17 -29.22 -13.04
CA ASP A 616 32.50 -28.63 -12.77
C ASP A 616 32.41 -27.13 -12.47
N ASN A 617 31.78 -26.32 -13.35
CA ASN A 617 31.64 -24.87 -13.12
C ASN A 617 30.81 -24.54 -11.86
N ILE A 618 29.75 -25.32 -11.58
CA ILE A 618 28.96 -25.17 -10.35
C ILE A 618 29.79 -25.56 -9.12
N GLN A 619 30.57 -26.64 -9.19
CA GLN A 619 31.38 -27.12 -8.07
C GLN A 619 32.50 -26.12 -7.74
N ILE A 620 33.17 -25.58 -8.76
CA ILE A 620 34.17 -24.49 -8.64
C ILE A 620 33.52 -23.29 -7.93
N PHE A 621 32.36 -22.82 -8.39
CA PHE A 621 31.65 -21.72 -7.75
C PHE A 621 31.27 -22.02 -6.30
N LEU A 622 30.73 -23.21 -6.01
CA LEU A 622 30.33 -23.61 -4.67
C LEU A 622 31.52 -23.76 -3.70
N ASP A 623 32.66 -24.26 -4.18
CA ASP A 623 33.89 -24.38 -3.39
C ASP A 623 34.51 -23.02 -3.08
N HIS A 624 34.50 -22.08 -4.03
CA HIS A 624 34.88 -20.68 -3.77
C HIS A 624 33.92 -19.92 -2.85
N CYS A 625 32.70 -20.43 -2.67
CA CYS A 625 31.70 -19.83 -1.78
C CYS A 625 31.63 -20.52 -0.39
N LYS A 626 32.58 -21.39 -0.05
CA LYS A 626 32.74 -21.93 1.31
C LYS A 626 33.54 -20.96 2.18
#